data_AF-A0A4S8LYY0-F1
#
_entry.id   AF-A0A4S8LYY0-F1
#
_cell.length_a   1.000
_cell.length_b   1.000
_cell.length_c   1.000
_cell.angle_alpha   90.00
_cell.angle_beta   90.00
_cell.angle_gamma   90.00
#
_symmetry.space_group_name_H-M   'P 1'
#
loop_
_entity.id
_entity.type
_entity.pdbx_description
1 polymer ?
#
loop_
_entity_poly.entity_id
_entity_poly.type
_entity_poly.pdbx_seq_one_letter_code
_entity_poly.pdbx_strand_id
1 'polypeptide(L)'
;MTYLLRCNSDVTSLLSGTAIKAVVAYVSDYITKWSLNTHVIFDVIRVVLTRNSELISGSATRQEKARRLVTQMVNLLSVRMELGAPMICMYLLDNPDHYTSHKFKPFHWSSYVTEVEKAWNTEQNNDNKVVLIKKNGRIFGLSQVYDYVYRPSELENMTLYDWIRRYMDEDRIDSGLQHGKTSTNEDIIDENSLPTPAIKKNLPTNHFPFIYGHPLADSHAIKLSPEDSELVPNFIGPGLPRRDKGNRECYCMTMLVFFKPWRSGRDLKQADESWDNCFINHNFIKRYHDIMNNFQLRYECLDSRDDF
;
A
#
# COMPACT_ATOMS: atom_id res chain seq x y z
N MET A 1 20.31 17.36 -30.63
CA MET A 1 20.71 17.16 -29.21
C MET A 1 21.78 18.16 -28.77
N THR A 2 22.99 18.11 -29.34
CA THR A 2 24.15 18.92 -28.92
C THR A 2 23.88 20.44 -28.93
N TYR A 3 23.18 20.93 -29.97
CA TYR A 3 22.76 22.33 -30.05
C TYR A 3 21.77 22.74 -28.94
N LEU A 4 20.85 21.85 -28.55
CA LEU A 4 19.85 22.11 -27.51
C LEU A 4 20.44 22.00 -26.09
N LEU A 5 21.30 21.00 -25.86
CA LEU A 5 21.88 20.72 -24.55
C LEU A 5 23.15 21.53 -24.27
N ARG A 6 23.74 22.18 -25.30
CA ARG A 6 24.97 22.98 -25.23
C ARG A 6 26.16 22.28 -24.56
N CYS A 7 26.20 20.95 -24.62
CA CYS A 7 27.26 20.12 -24.07
C CYS A 7 27.59 18.95 -25.01
N ASN A 8 28.78 18.37 -24.88
CA ASN A 8 29.13 17.14 -25.59
C ASN A 8 28.21 16.01 -25.11
N SER A 9 27.51 15.38 -26.06
CA SER A 9 26.61 14.26 -25.77
C SER A 9 27.11 13.03 -26.52
N ASP A 10 27.33 11.94 -25.79
CA ASP A 10 27.50 10.62 -26.38
C ASP A 10 26.12 9.96 -26.48
N VAL A 11 25.77 9.44 -27.66
CA VAL A 11 24.44 8.89 -27.95
C VAL A 11 24.61 7.46 -28.41
N THR A 12 24.09 6.51 -27.63
CA THR A 12 24.03 5.10 -28.01
C THR A 12 22.61 4.74 -28.43
N SER A 13 22.45 4.17 -29.64
CA SER A 13 21.16 3.66 -30.11
C SER A 13 20.92 2.26 -29.57
N LEU A 14 19.87 2.09 -28.76
CA LEU A 14 19.45 0.79 -28.24
C LEU A 14 18.39 0.19 -29.18
N LEU A 15 18.78 -0.81 -29.98
CA LEU A 15 17.91 -1.44 -30.98
C LEU A 15 17.26 -2.75 -30.49
N SER A 16 17.75 -3.32 -29.38
CA SER A 16 17.24 -4.56 -28.79
C SER A 16 16.32 -4.25 -27.61
N GLY A 17 15.15 -4.88 -27.57
CA GLY A 17 14.22 -4.76 -26.45
C GLY A 17 14.83 -5.21 -25.12
N THR A 18 15.67 -6.25 -25.13
CA THR A 18 16.40 -6.72 -23.94
C THR A 18 17.40 -5.67 -23.45
N ALA A 19 18.15 -5.05 -24.36
CA ALA A 19 19.09 -3.99 -24.01
C ALA A 19 18.38 -2.76 -23.41
N ILE A 20 17.23 -2.37 -23.98
CA ILE A 20 16.40 -1.30 -23.43
C ILE A 20 15.94 -1.64 -22.01
N LYS A 21 15.40 -2.85 -21.80
CA LYS A 21 14.94 -3.32 -20.48
C LYS A 21 16.05 -3.33 -19.43
N ALA A 22 17.22 -3.84 -19.78
CA ALA A 22 18.40 -3.85 -18.92
C ALA A 22 18.85 -2.43 -18.53
N VAL A 23 18.96 -1.52 -19.53
CA VAL A 23 19.35 -0.12 -19.29
C VAL A 23 18.33 0.61 -18.44
N VAL A 24 17.02 0.41 -18.66
CA VAL A 24 15.97 1.03 -17.85
C VAL A 24 16.07 0.60 -16.39
N ALA A 25 16.25 -0.70 -16.11
CA ALA A 25 16.47 -1.18 -14.74
C ALA A 25 17.74 -0.58 -14.12
N TYR A 26 18.85 -0.61 -14.86
CA TYR A 26 20.14 -0.07 -14.42
C TYR A 26 20.06 1.42 -14.05
N VAL A 27 19.48 2.25 -14.94
CA VAL A 27 19.31 3.69 -14.71
C VAL A 27 18.39 3.93 -13.52
N SER A 28 17.30 3.18 -13.40
CA SER A 28 16.37 3.31 -12.27
C SER A 28 17.03 2.99 -10.93
N ASP A 29 17.81 1.91 -10.84
CA ASP A 29 18.59 1.57 -9.64
C ASP A 29 19.62 2.65 -9.33
N TYR A 30 20.29 3.18 -10.35
CA TYR A 30 21.30 4.22 -10.16
C TYR A 30 20.69 5.52 -9.63
N ILE A 31 19.53 5.93 -10.17
CA ILE A 31 18.83 7.14 -9.69
C ILE A 31 18.31 6.95 -8.26
N THR A 32 17.86 5.74 -7.91
CA THR A 32 17.26 5.43 -6.60
C THR A 32 18.27 5.00 -5.52
N LYS A 33 19.58 5.01 -5.81
CA LYS A 33 20.70 4.66 -4.88
C LYS A 33 20.91 5.66 -3.72
N TRP A 34 19.84 6.23 -3.18
CA TRP A 34 19.87 7.32 -2.20
C TRP A 34 20.10 6.89 -0.75
N SER A 35 20.02 5.60 -0.42
CA SER A 35 20.27 5.15 0.95
C SER A 35 21.75 4.87 1.17
N LEU A 36 22.31 5.41 2.26
CA LEU A 36 23.53 4.84 2.85
C LEU A 36 23.37 3.32 2.92
N ASN A 37 24.38 2.58 2.46
CA ASN A 37 24.33 1.14 2.55
C ASN A 37 24.05 0.72 4.00
N THR A 38 23.21 -0.30 4.18
CA THR A 38 22.77 -0.78 5.49
C THR A 38 23.95 -1.03 6.45
N HIS A 39 25.08 -1.53 5.94
CA HIS A 39 26.28 -1.75 6.74
C HIS A 39 26.92 -0.44 7.25
N VAL A 40 26.85 0.67 6.50
CA VAL A 40 27.33 1.98 6.93
C VAL A 40 26.44 2.52 8.05
N ILE A 41 25.13 2.34 7.93
CA ILE A 41 24.18 2.72 8.98
C ILE A 41 24.49 1.95 10.27
N PHE A 42 24.67 0.63 10.19
CA PHE A 42 25.02 -0.20 11.34
C PHE A 42 26.39 0.14 11.93
N ASP A 43 27.39 0.47 11.11
CA ASP A 43 28.70 0.93 11.59
C ASP A 43 28.57 2.22 12.39
N VAL A 44 27.81 3.21 11.89
CA VAL A 44 27.54 4.45 12.61
C VAL A 44 26.84 4.20 13.95
N ILE A 45 25.82 3.34 13.96
CA ILE A 45 25.11 2.95 15.20
C ILE A 45 26.09 2.31 16.18
N ARG A 46 26.91 1.36 15.73
CA ARG A 46 27.92 0.68 16.56
C ARG A 46 28.92 1.67 17.15
N VAL A 47 29.46 2.57 16.33
CA VAL A 47 30.42 3.59 16.77
C VAL A 47 29.81 4.48 17.85
N VAL A 48 28.59 4.98 17.64
CA VAL A 48 27.92 5.86 18.62
C VAL A 48 27.63 5.12 19.92
N LEU A 49 27.11 3.89 19.87
CA LEU A 49 26.83 3.09 21.06
C LEU A 49 28.10 2.75 21.84
N THR A 50 29.19 2.42 21.15
CA THR A 50 30.46 2.05 21.80
C THR A 50 31.13 3.24 22.48
N ARG A 51 31.08 4.43 21.85
CA ARG A 51 31.64 5.67 22.42
C ARG A 51 30.85 6.24 23.60
N ASN A 52 29.59 5.86 23.74
CA ASN A 52 28.70 6.37 24.79
C ASN A 52 28.33 5.29 25.82
N SER A 53 29.17 4.26 25.99
CA SER A 53 28.94 3.18 26.97
C SER A 53 28.72 3.69 28.39
N GLU A 54 29.48 4.72 28.81
CA GLU A 54 29.33 5.38 30.11
C GLU A 54 28.03 6.17 30.24
N LEU A 55 27.58 6.81 29.14
CA LEU A 55 26.30 7.51 29.11
C LEU A 55 25.12 6.54 29.21
N ILE A 56 25.27 5.34 28.62
CA ILE A 56 24.29 4.27 28.69
C ILE A 56 24.22 3.72 30.13
N SER A 57 25.35 3.54 30.80
CA SER A 57 25.43 3.05 32.19
C SER A 57 25.15 4.10 33.26
N GLY A 58 25.15 5.40 32.91
CA GLY A 58 24.93 6.50 33.85
C GLY A 58 23.50 6.60 34.42
N SER A 59 23.27 7.56 35.31
CA SER A 59 21.98 7.76 36.03
C SER A 59 20.95 8.62 35.28
N ALA A 60 21.29 9.15 34.09
CA ALA A 60 20.39 10.01 33.32
C ALA A 60 19.07 9.30 32.95
N THR A 61 18.01 10.08 32.71
CA THR A 61 16.71 9.52 32.33
C THR A 61 16.79 8.82 30.96
N ARG A 62 15.98 7.77 30.78
CA ARG A 62 15.95 7.01 29.52
C ARG A 62 15.66 7.89 28.31
N GLN A 63 14.79 8.88 28.47
CA GLN A 63 14.41 9.80 27.40
C GLN A 63 15.58 10.69 26.97
N GLU A 64 16.34 11.21 27.93
CA GLU A 64 17.52 12.04 27.66
C GLU A 64 18.63 11.26 26.97
N LYS A 65 18.90 10.03 27.44
CA LYS A 65 19.85 9.11 26.80
C LYS A 65 19.45 8.80 25.35
N ALA A 66 18.18 8.45 25.12
CA ALA A 66 17.68 8.15 23.79
C ALA A 66 17.81 9.35 22.84
N ARG A 67 17.40 10.54 23.29
CA ARG A 67 17.50 11.76 22.49
C ARG A 67 18.95 12.04 22.09
N ARG A 68 19.89 11.96 23.04
CA ARG A 68 21.31 12.24 22.77
C ARG A 68 21.95 11.22 21.83
N LEU A 69 21.65 9.93 22.01
CA LEU A 69 22.13 8.87 21.10
C LEU A 69 21.60 9.05 19.68
N VAL A 70 20.29 9.30 19.52
CA VAL A 70 19.67 9.53 18.21
C VAL A 70 20.25 10.78 17.55
N THR A 71 20.40 11.90 18.27
CA THR A 71 21.03 13.11 17.71
C THR A 71 22.45 12.84 17.22
N GLN A 72 23.27 12.12 18.00
CA GLN A 72 24.64 11.78 17.58
C GLN A 72 24.67 10.83 16.37
N MET A 73 23.77 9.84 16.31
CA MET A 73 23.62 8.96 15.15
C MET A 73 23.22 9.75 13.91
N VAL A 74 22.20 10.60 13.99
CA VAL A 74 21.74 11.43 12.88
C VAL A 74 22.87 12.35 12.40
N ASN A 75 23.55 13.06 13.30
CA ASN A 75 24.66 13.95 12.93
C ASN A 75 25.79 13.18 12.24
N LEU A 76 26.16 12.00 12.73
CA LEU A 76 27.22 11.20 12.13
C LEU A 76 26.79 10.58 10.79
N LEU A 77 25.52 10.18 10.65
CA LEU A 77 24.95 9.72 9.37
C LEU A 77 24.96 10.86 8.35
N SER A 78 24.55 12.06 8.73
CA SER A 78 24.56 13.24 7.85
C SER A 78 25.95 13.57 7.32
N VAL A 79 27.00 13.44 8.14
CA VAL A 79 28.39 13.65 7.69
C VAL A 79 28.84 12.57 6.70
N ARG A 80 28.32 11.35 6.81
CA ARG A 80 28.64 10.25 5.89
C ARG A 80 27.76 10.23 4.63
N MET A 81 26.72 11.04 4.59
CA MET A 81 25.90 11.21 3.40
C MET A 81 26.60 12.18 2.45
N GLU A 82 26.98 11.68 1.28
CA GLU A 82 27.43 12.50 0.17
C GLU A 82 26.27 12.71 -0.79
N LEU A 83 25.92 13.97 -1.05
CA LEU A 83 24.92 14.35 -2.05
C LEU A 83 25.64 14.87 -3.28
N GLY A 84 25.18 14.48 -4.47
CA GLY A 84 25.73 14.98 -5.72
C GLY A 84 25.56 16.49 -5.83
N ALA A 85 26.60 17.21 -6.26
CA ALA A 85 26.55 18.66 -6.44
C ALA A 85 25.35 19.15 -7.27
N PRO A 86 24.92 18.48 -8.36
CA PRO A 86 23.72 18.89 -9.11
C PRO A 86 22.44 18.84 -8.27
N MET A 87 22.31 17.87 -7.38
CA MET A 87 21.15 17.74 -6.49
C MET A 87 21.13 18.87 -5.44
N ILE A 88 22.30 19.21 -4.88
CA ILE A 88 22.44 20.36 -3.98
C ILE A 88 22.06 21.65 -4.71
N CYS A 89 22.53 21.85 -5.95
CA CYS A 89 22.17 22.99 -6.76
C CYS A 89 20.65 23.06 -7.03
N MET A 90 20.01 21.94 -7.35
CA MET A 90 18.54 21.89 -7.53
C MET A 90 17.81 22.30 -6.26
N TYR A 91 18.22 21.78 -5.10
CA TYR A 91 17.65 22.11 -3.81
C TYR A 91 17.84 23.60 -3.45
N LEU A 92 19.03 24.15 -3.68
CA LEU A 92 19.32 25.57 -3.43
C LEU A 92 18.55 26.53 -4.35
N LEU A 93 18.18 26.06 -5.55
CA LEU A 93 17.40 26.82 -6.53
C LEU A 93 15.88 26.62 -6.35
N ASP A 94 15.44 25.92 -5.31
CA ASP A 94 14.04 25.58 -5.06
C ASP A 94 13.38 24.82 -6.23
N ASN A 95 14.18 24.08 -7.00
CA ASN A 95 13.66 23.20 -8.05
C ASN A 95 13.20 21.88 -7.42
N PRO A 96 12.12 21.26 -7.95
CA PRO A 96 11.68 19.95 -7.49
C PRO A 96 12.78 18.90 -7.73
N ASP A 97 12.95 18.01 -6.77
CA ASP A 97 13.94 16.92 -6.79
C ASP A 97 13.44 15.66 -7.51
N HIS A 98 12.25 15.73 -8.11
CA HIS A 98 11.61 14.62 -8.78
C HIS A 98 10.78 15.08 -10.00
N TYR A 99 10.64 14.18 -10.97
CA TYR A 99 9.66 14.28 -12.04
C TYR A 99 8.72 13.10 -11.91
N THR A 100 7.43 13.35 -11.60
CA THR A 100 6.42 12.29 -11.60
C THR A 100 5.31 12.64 -12.58
N SER A 101 4.91 11.65 -13.37
CA SER A 101 3.69 11.72 -14.19
C SER A 101 2.47 11.17 -13.45
N HIS A 102 2.69 10.48 -12.32
CA HIS A 102 1.68 9.75 -11.57
C HIS A 102 1.86 9.98 -10.08
N LYS A 103 0.76 9.85 -9.33
CA LYS A 103 0.76 9.86 -7.87
C LYS A 103 0.60 8.43 -7.38
N PHE A 104 1.37 8.08 -6.36
CA PHE A 104 1.42 6.73 -5.85
C PHE A 104 0.71 6.63 -4.51
N LYS A 105 -0.22 5.67 -4.39
CA LYS A 105 -0.93 5.42 -3.14
C LYS A 105 -0.50 4.08 -2.52
N PRO A 106 -0.03 4.05 -1.26
CA PRO A 106 0.37 2.81 -0.59
C PRO A 106 -0.72 1.73 -0.63
N PHE A 107 -0.34 0.50 -0.97
CA PHE A 107 -1.25 -0.64 -1.04
C PHE A 107 -0.63 -1.90 -0.44
N HIS A 108 -1.05 -2.26 0.78
CA HIS A 108 -0.68 -3.50 1.47
C HIS A 108 -1.50 -4.68 0.96
N TRP A 109 -1.14 -5.19 -0.20
CA TRP A 109 -1.98 -6.11 -0.98
C TRP A 109 -2.08 -7.53 -0.39
N SER A 110 -1.04 -7.99 0.31
CA SER A 110 -0.97 -9.38 0.80
C SER A 110 -2.12 -9.73 1.74
N SER A 111 -2.56 -8.80 2.58
CA SER A 111 -3.66 -8.99 3.51
C SER A 111 -4.98 -9.35 2.81
N TYR A 112 -5.23 -8.79 1.63
CA TYR A 112 -6.43 -9.05 0.84
C TYR A 112 -6.41 -10.45 0.22
N VAL A 113 -5.24 -10.87 -0.27
CA VAL A 113 -5.06 -12.22 -0.81
C VAL A 113 -5.22 -13.27 0.29
N THR A 114 -4.60 -13.03 1.46
CA THR A 114 -4.78 -13.92 2.62
C THR A 114 -6.24 -14.00 3.07
N GLU A 115 -7.00 -12.90 3.01
CA GLU A 115 -8.43 -12.93 3.37
C GLU A 115 -9.25 -13.79 2.39
N VAL A 116 -8.93 -13.74 1.10
CA VAL A 116 -9.54 -14.61 0.07
C VAL A 116 -9.17 -16.07 0.28
N GLU A 117 -7.91 -16.36 0.61
CA GLU A 117 -7.43 -17.73 0.88
C GLU A 117 -8.12 -18.36 2.08
N LYS A 118 -8.41 -17.59 3.15
CA LYS A 118 -9.14 -18.09 4.33
C LYS A 118 -10.49 -18.71 4.01
N ALA A 119 -11.16 -18.24 2.95
CA ALA A 119 -12.46 -18.78 2.54
C ALA A 119 -12.37 -20.23 2.01
N TRP A 120 -11.16 -20.67 1.64
CA TRP A 120 -10.85 -21.97 1.04
C TRP A 120 -9.96 -22.86 1.93
N ASN A 121 -9.09 -22.25 2.74
CA ASN A 121 -8.15 -22.95 3.60
C ASN A 121 -8.45 -22.68 5.09
N THR A 122 -9.13 -23.61 5.75
CA THR A 122 -9.54 -23.49 7.17
C THR A 122 -8.38 -23.68 8.15
N GLU A 123 -7.25 -24.25 7.71
CA GLU A 123 -6.16 -24.72 8.60
C GLU A 123 -4.91 -23.83 8.62
N GLN A 124 -4.82 -22.79 7.78
CA GLN A 124 -3.67 -21.89 7.80
C GLN A 124 -3.85 -20.80 8.86
N ASN A 125 -3.15 -20.96 9.98
CA ASN A 125 -2.91 -19.92 10.99
C ASN A 125 -1.99 -18.83 10.39
N ASN A 126 -2.55 -17.99 9.53
CA ASN A 126 -1.83 -16.80 9.05
C ASN A 126 -1.92 -15.72 10.14
N ASP A 127 -0.76 -15.33 10.67
CA ASP A 127 -0.55 -14.23 11.63
C ASP A 127 -0.89 -12.88 10.97
N ASN A 128 -2.18 -12.63 10.73
CA ASN A 128 -2.63 -11.32 10.29
C ASN A 128 -2.59 -10.37 11.49
N LYS A 129 -1.67 -9.41 11.46
CA LYS A 129 -1.65 -8.30 12.41
C LYS A 129 -2.92 -7.48 12.23
N VAL A 130 -3.84 -7.60 13.18
CA VAL A 130 -5.06 -6.79 13.26
C VAL A 130 -4.90 -5.76 14.37
N VAL A 131 -5.52 -4.60 14.19
CA VAL A 131 -5.61 -3.60 15.25
C VAL A 131 -6.76 -3.99 16.17
N LEU A 132 -6.51 -4.17 17.47
CA LEU A 132 -7.57 -4.48 18.42
C LEU A 132 -8.26 -3.19 18.89
N ILE A 133 -9.57 -3.13 18.74
CA ILE A 133 -10.40 -2.01 19.18
C ILE A 133 -11.37 -2.52 20.25
N LYS A 134 -11.43 -1.83 21.39
CA LYS A 134 -12.42 -2.13 22.44
C LYS A 134 -13.62 -1.20 22.32
N LYS A 135 -14.81 -1.75 22.13
CA LYS A 135 -16.07 -1.00 22.03
C LYS A 135 -17.18 -1.75 22.75
N ASN A 136 -17.95 -1.06 23.59
CA ASN A 136 -19.04 -1.63 24.40
C ASN A 136 -18.61 -2.92 25.14
N GLY A 137 -17.45 -2.90 25.78
CA GLY A 137 -16.91 -4.07 26.51
C GLY A 137 -16.30 -5.18 25.65
N ARG A 138 -16.53 -5.20 24.33
CA ARG A 138 -16.02 -6.22 23.39
C ARG A 138 -14.75 -5.76 22.68
N ILE A 139 -13.89 -6.72 22.34
CA ILE A 139 -12.67 -6.49 21.55
C ILE A 139 -12.94 -6.95 20.12
N PHE A 140 -12.81 -6.04 19.16
CA PHE A 140 -12.89 -6.31 17.74
C PHE A 140 -11.49 -6.26 17.13
N GLY A 141 -11.18 -7.18 16.23
CA GLY A 141 -10.05 -7.04 15.33
C GLY A 141 -10.45 -6.17 14.15
N LEU A 142 -9.71 -5.10 13.88
CA LEU A 142 -9.86 -4.27 12.69
C LEU A 142 -8.75 -4.60 11.68
N SER A 143 -9.17 -4.90 10.47
CA SER A 143 -8.32 -5.13 9.31
C SER A 143 -8.71 -4.14 8.21
N GLN A 144 -7.71 -3.60 7.50
CA GLN A 144 -7.94 -2.71 6.34
C GLN A 144 -8.76 -3.39 5.22
N VAL A 145 -8.83 -4.72 5.22
CA VAL A 145 -9.60 -5.50 4.25
C VAL A 145 -11.11 -5.31 4.47
N TYR A 146 -11.53 -5.04 5.72
CA TYR A 146 -12.94 -4.90 6.07
C TYR A 146 -13.59 -3.70 5.38
N ASP A 147 -12.85 -2.62 5.17
CA ASP A 147 -13.35 -1.43 4.50
C ASP A 147 -13.84 -1.77 3.07
N TYR A 148 -13.11 -2.64 2.37
CA TYR A 148 -13.48 -3.12 1.04
C TYR A 148 -14.58 -4.20 1.11
N VAL A 149 -14.47 -5.18 2.01
CA VAL A 149 -15.44 -6.28 2.13
C VAL A 149 -16.84 -5.79 2.50
N TYR A 150 -16.92 -4.85 3.43
CA TYR A 150 -18.16 -4.25 3.92
C TYR A 150 -18.49 -2.92 3.23
N ARG A 151 -17.97 -2.71 2.00
CA ARG A 151 -18.33 -1.54 1.18
C ARG A 151 -19.85 -1.53 0.87
N PRO A 152 -20.46 -0.35 0.68
CA PRO A 152 -21.87 -0.21 0.33
C PRO A 152 -22.23 -0.94 -0.97
N SER A 153 -23.47 -1.40 -1.09
CA SER A 153 -23.96 -2.16 -2.25
C SER A 153 -23.83 -1.39 -3.58
N GLU A 154 -23.85 -0.05 -3.55
CA GLU A 154 -23.64 0.78 -4.74
C GLU A 154 -22.23 0.64 -5.34
N LEU A 155 -21.25 0.19 -4.53
CA LEU A 155 -19.86 -0.01 -4.92
C LEU A 155 -19.51 -1.49 -5.07
N GLU A 156 -20.51 -2.37 -5.13
CA GLU A 156 -20.33 -3.82 -5.20
C GLU A 156 -19.49 -4.26 -6.40
N ASN A 157 -19.69 -3.62 -7.56
CA ASN A 157 -18.99 -3.93 -8.80
C ASN A 157 -17.60 -3.27 -8.90
N MET A 158 -17.13 -2.55 -7.88
CA MET A 158 -15.80 -1.95 -7.87
C MET A 158 -14.74 -3.02 -7.59
N THR A 159 -13.71 -3.09 -8.43
CA THR A 159 -12.55 -3.97 -8.22
C THR A 159 -11.68 -3.44 -7.08
N LEU A 160 -10.88 -4.31 -6.46
CA LEU A 160 -9.98 -3.89 -5.40
C LEU A 160 -8.94 -2.88 -5.89
N TYR A 161 -8.42 -3.06 -7.11
CA TYR A 161 -7.46 -2.12 -7.68
C TYR A 161 -8.04 -0.71 -7.80
N ASP A 162 -9.26 -0.58 -8.32
CA ASP A 162 -9.93 0.72 -8.45
C ASP A 162 -10.42 1.27 -7.11
N TRP A 163 -10.82 0.40 -6.19
CA TRP A 163 -11.08 0.77 -4.80
C TRP A 163 -9.87 1.45 -4.18
N ILE A 164 -8.70 0.82 -4.22
CA ILE A 164 -7.50 1.39 -3.62
C ILE A 164 -7.15 2.74 -4.25
N ARG A 165 -7.34 2.90 -5.56
CA ARG A 165 -7.12 4.18 -6.24
C ARG A 165 -8.03 5.29 -5.77
N ARG A 166 -9.31 4.98 -5.54
CA ARG A 166 -10.36 5.98 -5.27
C ARG A 166 -10.65 6.18 -3.79
N TYR A 167 -10.32 5.20 -2.96
CA TYR A 167 -10.55 5.25 -1.54
C TYR A 167 -9.83 6.47 -0.94
N MET A 168 -10.49 7.22 -0.07
CA MET A 168 -9.84 8.18 0.81
C MET A 168 -10.00 7.66 2.23
N ASP A 169 -9.07 8.01 3.14
CA ASP A 169 -9.15 7.57 4.54
C ASP A 169 -10.54 7.85 5.13
N GLU A 170 -10.98 6.96 6.01
CA GLU A 170 -12.29 7.05 6.65
C GLU A 170 -12.46 8.38 7.39
N ASP A 171 -13.51 9.11 7.05
CA ASP A 171 -13.91 10.28 7.84
C ASP A 171 -14.79 9.78 8.99
N ARG A 172 -14.39 10.13 10.23
CA ARG A 172 -15.23 9.94 11.40
C ARG A 172 -16.52 10.74 11.23
N ILE A 173 -17.65 10.04 11.32
CA ILE A 173 -18.95 10.69 11.36
C ILE A 173 -19.08 11.32 12.75
N ASP A 174 -19.12 12.64 12.81
CA ASP A 174 -19.31 13.34 14.07
C ASP A 174 -20.70 13.00 14.62
N SER A 175 -20.76 12.49 15.85
CA SER A 175 -21.99 12.01 16.50
C SER A 175 -22.99 13.13 16.87
N GLY A 176 -22.77 14.35 16.36
CA GLY A 176 -23.61 15.53 16.58
C GLY A 176 -24.94 15.56 15.84
N LEU A 177 -25.20 14.64 14.90
CA LEU A 177 -26.46 14.60 14.12
C LEU A 177 -27.52 13.63 14.66
N GLN A 178 -27.29 12.98 15.80
CA GLN A 178 -28.29 12.13 16.49
C GLN A 178 -28.86 12.76 17.77
N HIS A 179 -29.21 14.05 17.75
CA HIS A 179 -30.03 14.68 18.79
C HIS A 179 -31.30 15.32 18.22
N GLY A 180 -31.90 14.69 17.21
CA GLY A 180 -33.31 14.87 16.90
C GLY A 180 -34.15 14.05 17.88
N LYS A 181 -34.50 14.64 19.04
CA LYS A 181 -35.47 14.06 19.98
C LYS A 181 -36.76 13.72 19.24
N THR A 182 -37.01 12.42 19.02
CA THR A 182 -38.39 11.92 18.90
C THR A 182 -38.61 11.06 20.13
N SER A 183 -39.37 11.61 21.07
CA SER A 183 -39.84 10.91 22.25
C SER A 183 -40.64 9.68 21.81
N THR A 184 -40.15 8.48 22.11
CA THR A 184 -40.81 7.41 22.89
C THR A 184 -40.06 6.09 22.69
N ASN A 185 -39.80 5.43 23.82
CA ASN A 185 -39.22 4.10 24.04
C ASN A 185 -37.70 4.08 24.20
N GLU A 186 -37.29 3.85 25.46
CA GLU A 186 -35.97 3.38 25.83
C GLU A 186 -35.75 2.01 25.19
N ASP A 187 -35.19 1.99 23.99
CA ASP A 187 -34.72 0.75 23.39
C ASP A 187 -33.53 0.25 24.20
N ILE A 188 -33.73 -0.89 24.83
CA ILE A 188 -32.69 -1.70 25.48
C ILE A 188 -31.61 -1.94 24.41
N ILE A 189 -30.50 -1.21 24.50
CA ILE A 189 -29.34 -1.45 23.64
C ILE A 189 -28.78 -2.81 24.08
N ASP A 190 -29.12 -3.86 23.35
CA ASP A 190 -28.52 -5.17 23.54
C ASP A 190 -27.00 -5.03 23.31
N GLU A 191 -26.22 -5.13 24.39
CA GLU A 191 -24.75 -5.12 24.37
C GLU A 191 -24.17 -6.18 23.42
N ASN A 192 -25.01 -7.12 22.96
CA ASN A 192 -24.62 -8.15 22.02
C ASN A 192 -24.78 -7.83 20.53
N SER A 193 -25.43 -6.72 20.16
CA SER A 193 -25.69 -6.35 18.77
C SER A 193 -24.45 -5.78 18.05
N LEU A 194 -24.27 -6.09 16.76
CA LEU A 194 -23.21 -5.50 15.94
C LEU A 194 -23.53 -4.02 15.64
N PRO A 195 -22.51 -3.17 15.39
CA PRO A 195 -22.72 -1.77 15.03
C PRO A 195 -23.68 -1.62 13.84
N THR A 196 -24.69 -0.75 14.00
CA THR A 196 -25.66 -0.47 12.94
C THR A 196 -25.11 0.59 11.98
N PRO A 197 -25.10 0.35 10.67
CA PRO A 197 -24.68 1.33 9.67
C PRO A 197 -25.32 2.72 9.80
N ALA A 198 -24.51 3.75 9.56
CA ALA A 198 -25.04 5.11 9.42
C ALA A 198 -26.01 5.24 8.23
N ILE A 199 -27.02 6.11 8.36
CA ILE A 199 -27.98 6.36 7.27
C ILE A 199 -27.34 7.30 6.24
N LYS A 200 -27.25 6.84 4.98
CA LYS A 200 -26.63 7.59 3.87
C LYS A 200 -27.15 9.03 3.72
N LYS A 201 -28.43 9.29 3.99
CA LYS A 201 -29.06 10.62 3.90
C LYS A 201 -28.41 11.67 4.81
N ASN A 202 -27.76 11.24 5.89
CA ASN A 202 -27.14 12.13 6.87
C ASN A 202 -25.64 12.35 6.60
N LEU A 203 -25.09 11.75 5.54
CA LEU A 203 -23.68 11.85 5.22
C LEU A 203 -23.41 12.97 4.20
N PRO A 204 -22.22 13.60 4.24
CA PRO A 204 -21.81 14.57 3.23
C PRO A 204 -21.72 13.93 1.83
N THR A 205 -21.66 14.77 0.80
CA THR A 205 -21.47 14.32 -0.59
C THR A 205 -20.23 13.43 -0.72
N ASN A 206 -20.31 12.37 -1.54
CA ASN A 206 -19.27 11.35 -1.75
C ASN A 206 -18.89 10.52 -0.50
N HIS A 207 -19.72 10.54 0.54
CA HIS A 207 -19.60 9.63 1.68
C HIS A 207 -20.63 8.51 1.59
N PHE A 208 -20.21 7.31 1.91
CA PHE A 208 -21.03 6.11 1.82
C PHE A 208 -20.91 5.29 3.11
N PRO A 209 -22.02 4.88 3.72
CA PRO A 209 -21.96 4.08 4.95
C PRO A 209 -21.51 2.66 4.64
N PHE A 210 -20.78 2.04 5.57
CA PHE A 210 -20.51 0.60 5.50
C PHE A 210 -21.80 -0.21 5.58
N ILE A 211 -21.80 -1.43 5.05
CA ILE A 211 -22.89 -2.37 5.30
C ILE A 211 -22.80 -2.98 6.71
N TYR A 212 -23.88 -3.63 7.14
CA TYR A 212 -23.92 -4.32 8.42
C TYR A 212 -22.82 -5.40 8.49
N GLY A 213 -22.14 -5.47 9.65
CA GLY A 213 -21.01 -6.38 9.88
C GLY A 213 -19.65 -5.68 9.99
N HIS A 214 -19.52 -4.43 9.53
CA HIS A 214 -18.28 -3.66 9.72
C HIS A 214 -18.12 -3.26 11.21
N PRO A 215 -16.95 -3.47 11.85
CA PRO A 215 -16.73 -3.10 13.26
C PRO A 215 -16.90 -1.59 13.56
N LEU A 216 -16.82 -0.75 12.54
CA LEU A 216 -16.94 0.71 12.63
C LEU A 216 -18.16 1.27 11.86
N ALA A 217 -19.15 0.44 11.53
CA ALA A 217 -20.28 0.83 10.65
C ALA A 217 -21.09 2.04 11.13
N ASP A 218 -21.12 2.27 12.44
CA ASP A 218 -21.89 3.33 13.11
C ASP A 218 -21.11 4.65 13.27
N SER A 219 -19.78 4.61 13.20
CA SER A 219 -18.92 5.77 13.49
C SER A 219 -18.10 6.26 12.30
N HIS A 220 -17.93 5.44 11.26
CA HIS A 220 -17.13 5.78 10.09
C HIS A 220 -17.92 5.57 8.79
N ALA A 221 -17.60 6.38 7.79
CA ALA A 221 -18.09 6.22 6.43
C ALA A 221 -16.93 6.27 5.44
N ILE A 222 -17.12 5.60 4.31
CA ILE A 222 -16.18 5.60 3.20
C ILE A 222 -16.31 6.92 2.46
N LYS A 223 -15.17 7.55 2.18
CA LYS A 223 -15.08 8.67 1.27
C LYS A 223 -14.40 8.23 -0.01
N LEU A 224 -15.00 8.57 -1.15
CA LEU A 224 -14.40 8.30 -2.46
C LEU A 224 -13.92 9.57 -3.13
N SER A 225 -12.71 9.51 -3.69
CA SER A 225 -12.21 10.51 -4.62
C SER A 225 -12.91 10.39 -5.97
N PRO A 226 -12.95 11.49 -6.75
CA PRO A 226 -13.19 11.44 -8.18
C PRO A 226 -12.21 10.48 -8.86
N GLU A 227 -12.59 10.01 -10.05
CA GLU A 227 -11.70 9.20 -10.86
C GLU A 227 -10.49 10.03 -11.31
N ASP A 228 -9.29 9.55 -10.99
CA ASP A 228 -8.03 10.16 -11.37
C ASP A 228 -7.14 9.10 -12.03
N SER A 229 -6.86 9.27 -13.33
CA SER A 229 -6.02 8.35 -14.10
C SER A 229 -4.56 8.37 -13.69
N GLU A 230 -4.08 9.46 -13.08
CA GLU A 230 -2.69 9.61 -12.64
C GLU A 230 -2.41 8.90 -11.32
N LEU A 231 -3.46 8.49 -10.58
CA LEU A 231 -3.31 7.82 -9.30
C LEU A 231 -3.14 6.31 -9.48
N VAL A 232 -1.99 5.79 -9.05
CA VAL A 232 -1.56 4.40 -9.21
C VAL A 232 -1.29 3.76 -7.84
N PRO A 233 -1.80 2.57 -7.54
CA PRO A 233 -1.44 1.84 -6.32
C PRO A 233 0.04 1.45 -6.32
N ASN A 234 0.73 1.76 -5.22
CA ASN A 234 2.07 1.30 -4.93
C ASN A 234 2.00 0.06 -4.05
N PHE A 235 2.28 -1.10 -4.63
CA PHE A 235 2.18 -2.40 -3.98
C PHE A 235 3.30 -2.57 -2.95
N ILE A 236 2.94 -2.66 -1.67
CA ILE A 236 3.83 -2.86 -0.54
C ILE A 236 3.63 -4.26 0.02
N GLY A 237 4.73 -4.97 0.26
CA GLY A 237 4.73 -6.33 0.80
C GLY A 237 5.69 -7.23 0.02
N PRO A 238 5.44 -8.55 -0.01
CA PRO A 238 6.22 -9.44 -0.85
C PRO A 238 6.09 -9.05 -2.33
N GLY A 239 7.05 -9.50 -3.15
CA GLY A 239 7.00 -9.29 -4.60
C GLY A 239 5.72 -9.91 -5.19
N LEU A 240 5.12 -9.22 -6.15
CA LEU A 240 3.95 -9.73 -6.87
C LEU A 240 4.27 -11.06 -7.56
N PRO A 241 3.35 -12.04 -7.59
CA PRO A 241 3.60 -13.28 -8.30
C PRO A 241 3.86 -13.03 -9.79
N ARG A 242 4.78 -13.81 -10.35
CA ARG A 242 5.17 -13.73 -11.76
C ARG A 242 4.22 -14.56 -12.63
N ARG A 243 4.00 -14.11 -13.86
CA ARG A 243 3.18 -14.85 -14.83
C ARG A 243 3.94 -16.05 -15.42
N ASP A 244 5.24 -15.92 -15.57
CA ASP A 244 6.14 -16.82 -16.30
C ASP A 244 6.93 -17.79 -15.41
N LYS A 245 7.12 -17.46 -14.12
CA LYS A 245 7.88 -18.26 -13.16
C LYS A 245 7.11 -18.41 -11.84
N GLY A 246 7.27 -19.56 -11.18
CA GLY A 246 6.66 -19.83 -9.88
C GLY A 246 5.27 -20.48 -9.96
N ASN A 247 4.44 -20.27 -8.93
CA ASN A 247 3.13 -20.91 -8.83
C ASN A 247 2.06 -20.14 -9.63
N ARG A 248 1.59 -20.75 -10.72
CA ARG A 248 0.55 -20.21 -11.61
C ARG A 248 -0.78 -19.96 -10.89
N GLU A 249 -1.20 -20.85 -10.01
CA GLU A 249 -2.44 -20.68 -9.24
C GLU A 249 -2.38 -19.45 -8.34
N CYS A 250 -1.23 -19.20 -7.70
CA CYS A 250 -1.01 -18.01 -6.88
C CYS A 250 -1.07 -16.72 -7.72
N TYR A 251 -0.49 -16.72 -8.93
CA TYR A 251 -0.61 -15.60 -9.87
C TYR A 251 -2.07 -15.34 -10.24
N CYS A 252 -2.78 -16.36 -10.72
CA CYS A 252 -4.16 -16.26 -11.18
C CYS A 252 -5.09 -15.78 -10.06
N MET A 253 -4.96 -16.36 -8.87
CA MET A 253 -5.69 -15.91 -7.68
C MET A 253 -5.41 -14.43 -7.39
N THR A 254 -4.14 -14.03 -7.29
CA THR A 254 -3.77 -12.64 -6.95
C THR A 254 -4.33 -11.64 -7.96
N MET A 255 -4.28 -11.94 -9.26
CA MET A 255 -4.85 -11.06 -10.28
C MET A 255 -6.38 -10.98 -10.20
N LEU A 256 -7.06 -12.10 -9.89
CA LEU A 256 -8.51 -12.10 -9.63
C LEU A 256 -8.85 -11.26 -8.39
N VAL A 257 -8.09 -11.37 -7.31
CA VAL A 257 -8.28 -10.53 -6.11
C VAL A 257 -8.22 -9.04 -6.44
N PHE A 258 -7.32 -8.63 -7.35
CA PHE A 258 -7.16 -7.22 -7.72
C PHE A 258 -8.22 -6.72 -8.69
N PHE A 259 -8.58 -7.54 -9.69
CA PHE A 259 -9.31 -7.07 -10.88
C PHE A 259 -10.71 -7.67 -11.06
N LYS A 260 -11.15 -8.57 -10.18
CA LYS A 260 -12.53 -9.04 -10.10
C LYS A 260 -13.16 -8.52 -8.79
N PRO A 261 -14.38 -7.96 -8.79
CA PRO A 261 -15.03 -7.53 -7.56
C PRO A 261 -15.38 -8.73 -6.66
N TRP A 262 -15.24 -8.58 -5.33
CA TRP A 262 -15.53 -9.65 -4.36
C TRP A 262 -15.83 -9.08 -2.97
N ARG A 263 -16.57 -9.82 -2.15
CA ARG A 263 -16.74 -9.60 -0.70
C ARG A 263 -16.18 -10.79 0.09
N SER A 264 -16.17 -11.98 -0.50
CA SER A 264 -15.53 -13.18 0.02
C SER A 264 -14.70 -13.88 -1.06
N GLY A 265 -13.72 -14.69 -0.66
CA GLY A 265 -12.97 -15.52 -1.60
C GLY A 265 -13.82 -16.49 -2.41
N ARG A 266 -15.04 -16.80 -1.94
CA ARG A 266 -16.03 -17.62 -2.66
C ARG A 266 -16.68 -16.91 -3.85
N ASP A 267 -16.63 -15.58 -3.90
CA ASP A 267 -17.15 -14.82 -5.06
C ASP A 267 -16.21 -14.91 -6.26
N LEU A 268 -14.95 -15.25 -6.00
CA LEU A 268 -13.92 -15.29 -7.02
C LEU A 268 -13.89 -16.61 -7.77
N LYS A 269 -14.19 -17.74 -7.15
CA LYS A 269 -14.05 -19.09 -7.73
C LYS A 269 -15.14 -20.04 -7.22
N GLN A 270 -15.54 -21.03 -8.01
CA GLN A 270 -16.35 -22.16 -7.51
C GLN A 270 -15.47 -23.21 -6.81
N ALA A 271 -16.05 -24.06 -5.97
CA ALA A 271 -15.27 -25.02 -5.17
C ALA A 271 -14.44 -26.00 -6.00
N ASP A 272 -14.99 -26.46 -7.12
CA ASP A 272 -14.37 -27.48 -7.98
C ASP A 272 -13.52 -26.90 -9.13
N GLU A 273 -13.48 -25.58 -9.28
CA GLU A 273 -12.72 -24.92 -10.36
C GLU A 273 -11.28 -24.61 -9.89
N SER A 274 -10.29 -24.55 -10.78
CA SER A 274 -8.95 -24.04 -10.45
C SER A 274 -8.89 -22.51 -10.57
N TRP A 275 -7.91 -21.86 -9.91
CA TRP A 275 -7.73 -20.42 -10.07
C TRP A 275 -7.33 -20.05 -11.49
N ASP A 276 -6.54 -20.90 -12.16
CA ASP A 276 -6.17 -20.70 -13.56
C ASP A 276 -7.38 -20.74 -14.51
N ASN A 277 -8.27 -21.71 -14.35
CA ASN A 277 -9.49 -21.80 -15.16
C ASN A 277 -10.38 -20.57 -14.96
N CYS A 278 -10.61 -20.15 -13.71
CA CYS A 278 -11.39 -18.95 -13.44
C CYS A 278 -10.73 -17.69 -14.02
N PHE A 279 -9.40 -17.60 -13.99
CA PHE A 279 -8.67 -16.47 -14.57
C PHE A 279 -8.83 -16.42 -16.09
N ILE A 280 -8.71 -17.56 -16.77
CA ILE A 280 -8.88 -17.65 -18.24
C ILE A 280 -10.32 -17.32 -18.65
N ASN A 281 -11.30 -17.79 -17.89
CA ASN A 281 -12.72 -17.59 -18.17
C ASN A 281 -13.19 -16.15 -17.85
N HIS A 282 -12.47 -15.42 -17.00
CA HIS A 282 -12.83 -14.05 -16.64
C HIS A 282 -12.42 -13.05 -17.71
N ASN A 283 -13.39 -12.24 -18.16
CA ASN A 283 -13.15 -11.23 -19.17
C ASN A 283 -12.64 -9.92 -18.54
N PHE A 284 -11.32 -9.76 -18.50
CA PHE A 284 -10.70 -8.52 -18.03
C PHE A 284 -10.81 -7.41 -19.09
N ILE A 285 -11.07 -6.18 -18.66
CA ILE A 285 -10.98 -5.02 -19.55
C ILE A 285 -9.53 -4.80 -19.98
N LYS A 286 -9.34 -4.19 -21.16
CA LYS A 286 -8.02 -3.90 -21.75
C LYS A 286 -7.07 -3.21 -20.76
N ARG A 287 -7.58 -2.26 -19.99
CA ARG A 287 -6.80 -1.53 -18.96
C ARG A 287 -6.15 -2.47 -17.95
N TYR A 288 -6.86 -3.49 -17.47
CA TYR A 288 -6.32 -4.43 -16.49
C TYR A 288 -5.27 -5.35 -17.12
N HIS A 289 -5.42 -5.73 -18.39
CA HIS A 289 -4.36 -6.42 -19.13
C HIS A 289 -3.09 -5.57 -19.25
N ASP A 290 -3.22 -4.28 -19.55
CA ASP A 290 -2.08 -3.37 -19.63
C ASP A 290 -1.36 -3.26 -18.28
N ILE A 291 -2.11 -3.17 -17.17
CA ILE A 291 -1.55 -3.14 -15.81
C ILE A 291 -0.84 -4.46 -15.48
N MET A 292 -1.45 -5.61 -15.79
CA MET A 292 -0.84 -6.93 -15.59
C MET A 292 0.46 -7.08 -16.39
N ASN A 293 0.51 -6.56 -17.62
CA ASN A 293 1.72 -6.54 -18.43
C ASN A 293 2.78 -5.62 -17.82
N ASN A 294 2.40 -4.47 -17.24
CA ASN A 294 3.33 -3.59 -16.53
C ASN A 294 3.93 -4.26 -15.28
N PHE A 295 3.15 -5.06 -14.54
CA PHE A 295 3.69 -5.85 -13.42
C PHE A 295 4.76 -6.84 -13.89
N GLN A 296 4.52 -7.51 -15.02
CA GLN A 296 5.49 -8.43 -15.60
C GLN A 296 6.72 -7.71 -16.16
N LEU A 297 6.55 -6.55 -16.80
CA LEU A 297 7.63 -5.78 -17.40
C LEU A 297 8.74 -5.45 -16.39
N ARG A 298 8.37 -5.15 -15.13
CA ARG A 298 9.36 -4.94 -14.06
C ARG A 298 10.29 -6.15 -13.89
N TYR A 299 9.73 -7.36 -13.87
CA TYR A 299 10.52 -8.58 -13.76
C TYR A 299 11.35 -8.85 -15.00
N GLU A 300 10.81 -8.58 -16.19
CA GLU A 300 11.56 -8.71 -17.44
C GLU A 300 12.76 -7.73 -17.48
N CYS A 301 12.62 -6.53 -16.94
CA CYS A 301 13.71 -5.57 -16.81
C CYS A 301 14.78 -6.01 -15.82
N LEU A 302 14.39 -6.57 -14.68
CA LEU A 302 15.33 -7.11 -13.69
C LEU A 302 16.08 -8.32 -14.25
N ASP A 303 15.38 -9.28 -14.85
CA ASP A 303 15.99 -10.45 -15.49
C ASP A 303 16.95 -10.01 -16.61
N SER A 304 16.54 -9.07 -17.48
CA SER A 304 17.40 -8.57 -18.57
C SER A 304 18.66 -7.87 -18.06
N ARG A 305 18.61 -7.23 -16.89
CA ARG A 305 19.76 -6.57 -16.27
C ARG A 305 20.74 -7.60 -15.70
N ASP A 306 20.22 -8.67 -15.11
CA ASP A 306 21.05 -9.72 -14.48
C ASP A 306 21.69 -10.66 -15.52
N ASP A 307 21.05 -10.80 -16.69
CA ASP A 307 21.56 -11.57 -17.84
C ASP A 307 22.56 -10.79 -18.72
N PHE A 308 22.72 -9.47 -18.52
CA PHE A 308 23.55 -8.57 -19.33
C PHE A 308 24.92 -8.31 -18.69
#